data_AF-A0A7X7RS14-F1
#
_entry.id   AF-A0A7X7RS14-F1
#
_cell.length_a   1.000
_cell.length_b   1.000
_cell.length_c   1.000
_cell.angle_alpha   90.00
_cell.angle_beta   90.00
_cell.angle_gamma   90.00
#
_symmetry.space_group_name_H-M   'P 1'
#
loop_
_entity.id
_entity.type
_entity.pdbx_description
1 polymer ?
#
loop_
_entity_poly.entity_id
_entity_poly.type
_entity_poly.pdbx_seq_one_letter_code
_entity_poly.pdbx_strand_id
1 'polypeptide(L)'
;MIGRIDQQIFVNKRMIDYMSEHKAINIKTRHYMMNYLDIVTTVTSIMLIKSGTDENLQKKRELWNYIKEKDRWMYFRLRNGILGQAMNLPGKGGRKISVAEYKIVRRFVGFN
;
A
#
# COMPACT_ATOMS: atom_id res chain seq x y z
N MET A 1 -10.36 -5.26 11.96
CA MET A 1 -9.60 -5.20 10.69
C MET A 1 -8.11 -5.54 10.86
N ILE A 2 -7.40 -5.10 11.91
CA ILE A 2 -6.00 -5.53 12.17
C ILE A 2 -5.87 -7.06 12.33
N GLY A 3 -6.82 -7.73 12.98
CA GLY A 3 -6.81 -9.21 13.09
C GLY A 3 -6.96 -9.97 11.75
N ARG A 4 -7.20 -9.28 10.62
CA ARG A 4 -7.23 -9.86 9.27
C ARG A 4 -6.12 -9.29 8.38
N ILE A 5 -5.05 -8.76 8.96
CA ILE A 5 -3.99 -8.09 8.19
C ILE A 5 -3.27 -9.04 7.23
N ASP A 6 -3.12 -10.31 7.59
CA ASP A 6 -2.48 -11.30 6.71
C ASP A 6 -3.33 -11.58 5.46
N GLN A 7 -4.66 -11.56 5.60
CA GLN A 7 -5.57 -11.65 4.45
C GLN A 7 -5.46 -10.42 3.54
N GLN A 8 -5.32 -9.23 4.13
CA GLN A 8 -5.08 -8.00 3.36
C GLN A 8 -3.76 -8.06 2.59
N ILE A 9 -2.68 -8.50 3.24
CA ILE A 9 -1.38 -8.69 2.57
C ILE A 9 -1.50 -9.71 1.44
N PHE A 10 -2.19 -10.83 1.67
CA PHE A 10 -2.39 -11.87 0.65
C PHE A 10 -3.12 -11.33 -0.58
N VAL A 11 -4.25 -10.64 -0.40
CA VAL A 11 -5.00 -10.02 -1.50
C VAL A 11 -4.14 -8.98 -2.22
N ASN A 12 -3.42 -8.15 -1.47
CA ASN A 12 -2.57 -7.13 -2.07
C ASN A 12 -1.45 -7.74 -2.92
N LYS A 13 -0.80 -8.82 -2.45
CA LYS A 13 0.20 -9.57 -3.22
C LYS A 13 -0.38 -10.14 -4.52
N ARG A 14 -1.60 -10.67 -4.49
CA ARG A 14 -2.27 -11.17 -5.71
C ARG A 14 -2.58 -10.06 -6.71
N MET A 15 -2.94 -8.86 -6.25
CA MET A 15 -3.10 -7.71 -7.14
C MET A 15 -1.78 -7.29 -7.76
N ILE A 16 -0.68 -7.31 -6.99
CA ILE A 16 0.68 -7.02 -7.48
C ILE A 16 1.10 -8.04 -8.55
N ASP A 17 0.93 -9.33 -8.29
CA ASP A 17 1.21 -10.42 -9.23
C ASP A 17 0.48 -10.18 -10.55
N TYR A 18 -0.84 -10.03 -10.48
CA TYR A 18 -1.68 -9.79 -11.65
C TYR A 18 -1.21 -8.58 -12.47
N MET A 19 -0.95 -7.44 -11.82
CA MET A 19 -0.54 -6.22 -12.51
C MET A 19 0.88 -6.29 -13.10
N SER A 20 1.76 -7.11 -12.50
CA SER A 20 3.13 -7.36 -12.98
C SER A 20 3.16 -8.28 -14.20
N GLU A 21 2.29 -9.29 -14.24
CA GLU A 21 2.18 -10.29 -15.30
C GLU A 21 1.38 -9.75 -16.50
N HIS A 22 0.37 -8.92 -16.27
CA HIS A 22 -0.56 -8.45 -17.31
C HIS A 22 -0.23 -7.01 -17.75
N LYS A 23 0.82 -6.88 -18.58
CA LYS A 23 1.27 -5.57 -19.09
C LYS A 23 0.45 -5.06 -20.29
N ALA A 24 -0.23 -5.95 -21.01
CA ALA A 24 -1.00 -5.63 -22.22
C ALA A 24 -2.46 -5.17 -21.96
N ILE A 25 -2.80 -4.82 -20.72
CA ILE A 25 -4.13 -4.29 -20.37
C ILE A 25 -4.32 -2.91 -21.02
N ASN A 26 -5.53 -2.63 -21.50
CA ASN A 26 -5.91 -1.30 -22.00
C ASN A 26 -5.52 -0.19 -21.01
N ILE A 27 -4.99 0.92 -21.51
CA ILE A 27 -4.41 2.00 -20.71
C ILE A 27 -5.36 2.54 -19.64
N LYS A 28 -6.66 2.70 -19.93
CA LYS A 28 -7.64 3.24 -18.97
C LYS A 28 -7.89 2.25 -17.84
N THR A 29 -7.98 0.96 -18.18
CA THR A 29 -8.17 -0.11 -17.18
C THR A 29 -6.91 -0.28 -16.33
N ARG A 30 -5.72 -0.26 -16.95
CA ARG A 30 -4.45 -0.33 -16.21
C ARG A 30 -4.32 0.84 -15.24
N HIS A 31 -4.68 2.06 -15.66
CA HIS A 31 -4.65 3.23 -14.80
C HIS A 31 -5.60 3.09 -13.60
N TYR A 32 -6.84 2.66 -13.84
CA TYR A 32 -7.81 2.42 -12.78
C TYR A 32 -7.31 1.38 -11.76
N MET A 33 -6.82 0.24 -12.24
CA MET A 33 -6.30 -0.84 -11.39
C MET A 33 -5.06 -0.41 -10.61
N MET A 34 -4.17 0.38 -11.22
CA MET A 34 -3.01 0.95 -10.53
C MET A 34 -3.42 1.91 -9.41
N ASN A 35 -4.44 2.74 -9.62
CA ASN A 35 -4.95 3.62 -8.57
C ASN A 35 -5.59 2.82 -7.43
N TYR A 36 -6.33 1.75 -7.74
CA TYR A 36 -6.90 0.87 -6.73
C TYR A 36 -5.82 0.12 -5.94
N LEU A 37 -4.76 -0.36 -6.62
CA LEU A 37 -3.59 -0.97 -5.99
C LEU A 37 -2.86 0.00 -5.05
N ASP A 38 -2.75 1.28 -5.42
CA ASP A 38 -2.19 2.35 -4.57
C ASP A 38 -3.00 2.52 -3.28
N ILE A 39 -4.35 2.59 -3.40
CA ILE A 39 -5.25 2.67 -2.26
C ILE A 39 -5.09 1.46 -1.33
N VAL A 40 -5.17 0.23 -1.86
CA VAL A 40 -5.10 -1.01 -1.06
C VAL A 40 -3.73 -1.16 -0.39
N THR A 41 -2.64 -0.88 -1.12
CA THR A 41 -1.28 -0.92 -0.56
C THR A 41 -1.08 0.11 0.53
N THR A 42 -1.66 1.31 0.35
CA THR A 42 -1.65 2.36 1.36
C THR A 42 -2.39 1.94 2.62
N VAL A 43 -3.64 1.49 2.50
CA VAL A 43 -4.44 1.05 3.64
C VAL A 43 -3.74 -0.09 4.39
N THR A 44 -3.19 -1.07 3.66
CA THR A 44 -2.42 -2.16 4.24
C THR A 44 -1.20 -1.64 5.01
N SER A 45 -0.43 -0.72 4.42
CA SER A 45 0.72 -0.10 5.07
C SER A 45 0.34 0.66 6.34
N ILE A 46 -0.76 1.42 6.33
CA ILE A 46 -1.26 2.14 7.51
C ILE A 46 -1.65 1.15 8.61
N MET A 47 -2.40 0.10 8.27
CA MET A 47 -2.86 -0.87 9.27
C MET A 47 -1.69 -1.59 9.93
N LEU A 48 -0.65 -1.89 9.16
CA LEU A 48 0.61 -2.44 9.66
C LEU A 48 1.33 -1.46 10.60
N ILE A 49 1.42 -0.17 10.25
CA ILE A 49 2.01 0.86 11.12
C ILE A 49 1.19 1.04 12.40
N LYS A 50 -0.13 1.14 12.28
CA LYS A 50 -1.08 1.39 13.37
C LYS A 50 -1.08 0.27 14.41
N SER A 51 -0.78 -0.96 14.00
CA SER A 51 -0.66 -2.09 14.94
C SER A 51 0.42 -1.89 16.01
N GLY A 52 1.45 -1.08 15.72
CA GLY A 52 2.52 -0.74 16.66
C GLY A 52 3.52 -1.87 16.97
N THR A 53 3.34 -3.08 16.41
CA THR A 53 4.24 -4.22 16.66
C THR A 53 5.39 -4.29 15.65
N ASP A 54 6.54 -4.75 16.09
CA ASP A 54 7.72 -4.94 15.22
C ASP A 54 7.47 -5.96 14.11
N GLU A 55 6.69 -7.01 14.40
CA GLU A 55 6.26 -8.02 13.41
C GLU A 55 5.53 -7.36 12.23
N ASN A 56 4.56 -6.49 12.51
CA ASN A 56 3.78 -5.85 11.44
C ASN A 56 4.58 -4.78 10.71
N LEU A 57 5.51 -4.10 11.40
CA LEU A 57 6.47 -3.22 10.74
C LEU A 57 7.39 -4.01 9.79
N GLN A 58 7.75 -5.23 10.14
CA GLN A 58 8.52 -6.14 9.28
C GLN A 58 7.68 -6.61 8.08
N LYS A 59 6.43 -7.03 8.29
CA LYS A 59 5.48 -7.34 7.19
C LYS A 59 5.29 -6.17 6.23
N LYS A 60 5.27 -4.91 6.71
CA LYS A 60 5.27 -3.72 5.83
C LYS A 60 6.51 -3.72 4.94
N ARG A 61 7.70 -3.88 5.53
CA ARG A 61 8.96 -3.90 4.75
C ARG A 61 8.95 -5.00 3.70
N GLU A 62 8.50 -6.20 4.06
CA GLU A 62 8.38 -7.34 3.15
C GLU A 62 7.41 -7.07 2.00
N LEU A 63 6.25 -6.47 2.27
CA LEU A 63 5.31 -6.09 1.21
C LEU A 63 5.94 -5.11 0.20
N TRP A 64 6.65 -4.08 0.69
CA TRP A 64 7.30 -3.12 -0.20
C TRP A 64 8.48 -3.72 -0.97
N ASN A 65 9.25 -4.64 -0.35
CA ASN A 65 10.29 -5.40 -1.04
C ASN A 65 9.70 -6.29 -2.12
N TYR A 66 8.59 -6.97 -1.83
CA TYR A 66 7.90 -7.82 -2.78
C TYR A 66 7.45 -7.05 -4.04
N ILE A 67 6.89 -5.84 -3.87
CA ILE A 67 6.55 -4.97 -5.01
C ILE A 67 7.81 -4.63 -5.82
N LYS A 68 8.90 -4.26 -5.13
CA LYS A 68 10.17 -3.88 -5.77
C LYS A 68 10.80 -5.02 -6.57
N GLU A 69 10.71 -6.24 -6.06
CA GLU A 69 11.20 -7.46 -6.72
C GLU A 69 10.33 -7.84 -7.92
N LYS A 70 9.01 -7.70 -7.82
CA LYS A 70 8.07 -8.03 -8.90
C LYS A 70 8.11 -7.03 -10.06
N ASP A 71 8.07 -5.74 -9.76
CA ASP A 71 8.08 -4.69 -10.78
C ASP A 71 8.63 -3.37 -10.19
N ARG A 72 9.86 -3.02 -10.60
CA ARG A 72 10.51 -1.77 -10.16
C ARG A 72 9.74 -0.52 -10.59
N TRP A 73 9.14 -0.50 -11.78
CA TRP A 73 8.35 0.65 -12.22
C TRP A 73 7.10 0.81 -11.36
N MET A 74 6.41 -0.30 -11.08
CA MET A 74 5.25 -0.32 -10.18
C MET A 74 5.64 0.19 -8.79
N TYR A 75 6.76 -0.30 -8.25
CA TYR A 75 7.29 0.17 -6.97
C TYR A 75 7.48 1.69 -6.93
N PHE A 76 8.15 2.28 -7.93
CA PHE A 76 8.33 3.73 -7.98
C PHE A 76 7.00 4.47 -8.17
N ARG A 77 6.08 3.94 -8.99
CA ARG A 77 4.77 4.56 -9.22
C ARG A 77 3.89 4.58 -7.97
N LEU A 78 3.92 3.51 -7.18
CA LEU A 78 3.20 3.42 -5.90
C LEU A 78 3.89 4.25 -4.82
N ARG A 79 5.22 4.20 -4.74
CA ARG A 79 6.00 4.96 -3.76
C ARG A 79 5.90 6.48 -3.96
N ASN A 80 5.78 6.95 -5.20
CA ASN A 80 5.66 8.37 -5.54
C ASN A 80 4.20 8.81 -5.80
N GLY A 81 3.22 7.91 -5.65
CA GLY A 81 1.80 8.23 -5.76
C GLY A 81 1.34 9.18 -4.65
N ILE A 82 0.12 9.71 -4.80
CA ILE A 82 -0.50 10.69 -3.87
C ILE A 82 -0.42 10.19 -2.42
N LEU A 83 -0.55 8.90 -2.20
CA LEU A 83 -0.50 8.27 -0.88
C LEU A 83 0.90 7.72 -0.52
N GLY A 84 1.76 7.44 -1.49
CA GLY A 84 3.13 6.98 -1.27
C GLY A 84 4.05 8.03 -0.65
N GLN A 85 3.84 9.31 -0.96
CA GLN A 85 4.55 10.43 -0.32
C GLN A 85 4.16 10.62 1.16
N ALA A 86 2.90 10.34 1.47
CA ALA A 86 2.30 10.34 2.80
C ALA A 86 2.86 9.21 3.71
N MET A 87 3.08 8.01 3.14
CA MET A 87 3.35 6.77 3.89
C MET A 87 4.83 6.39 4.08
N ASN A 88 5.75 7.12 3.45
CA ASN A 88 7.18 6.78 3.42
C ASN A 88 8.09 7.80 4.14
N LEU A 89 7.53 8.56 5.09
CA LEU A 89 8.32 9.46 5.93
C LEU A 89 9.14 8.65 6.97
N PRO A 90 10.47 8.81 7.02
CA PRO A 90 11.31 8.08 7.96
C PRO A 90 11.10 8.54 9.42
N GLY A 91 11.38 7.63 10.35
CA GLY A 91 11.45 7.94 11.79
C GLY A 91 10.11 7.91 12.55
N LYS A 92 10.19 8.13 13.87
CA LYS A 92 9.05 8.09 14.80
C LYS A 92 8.03 9.23 14.53
N GLY A 93 8.48 10.37 13.99
CA GLY A 93 7.64 11.50 13.60
C GLY A 93 6.81 11.22 12.35
N GLY A 94 7.42 10.67 11.30
CA GLY A 94 6.72 10.26 10.07
C GLY A 94 5.60 9.24 10.33
N ARG A 95 5.82 8.30 11.27
CA ARG A 95 4.81 7.32 11.69
C ARG A 95 3.57 7.97 12.34
N LYS A 96 3.71 9.07 13.08
CA LYS A 96 2.57 9.80 13.66
C LYS A 96 1.76 10.54 12.59
N ILE A 97 2.43 11.04 11.54
CA ILE A 97 1.78 11.70 10.39
C ILE A 97 0.99 10.68 9.56
N SER A 98 1.53 9.49 9.30
CA SER A 98 0.80 8.44 8.58
C SER A 98 -0.48 7.98 9.30
N VAL A 99 -0.53 8.06 10.64
CA VAL A 99 -1.75 7.81 11.42
C VAL A 99 -2.73 8.99 11.37
N ALA A 100 -2.26 10.23 11.25
CA ALA A 100 -3.12 11.39 11.00
C ALA A 100 -3.73 11.34 9.59
N GLU A 101 -2.96 10.88 8.59
CA GLU A 101 -3.43 10.66 7.22
C GLU A 101 -4.49 9.55 7.12
N TYR A 102 -4.47 8.54 8.00
CA TYR A 102 -5.56 7.55 8.10
C TYR A 102 -6.93 8.22 8.30
N LYS A 103 -7.01 9.29 9.12
CA LYS A 103 -8.26 10.05 9.31
C LYS A 103 -8.68 10.78 8.03
N ILE A 104 -7.71 11.19 7.20
CA ILE A 104 -7.91 11.89 5.93
C ILE A 104 -8.37 10.88 4.85
N VAL A 105 -7.68 9.75 4.68
CA VAL A 105 -8.03 8.68 3.74
C VAL A 105 -9.43 8.11 4.03
N ARG A 106 -9.79 7.93 5.31
CA ARG A 106 -11.15 7.54 5.70
C ARG A 106 -12.22 8.50 5.16
N ARG A 107 -11.91 9.80 5.11
CA ARG A 107 -12.84 10.87 4.64
C ARG A 107 -12.91 11.00 3.12
N PHE A 108 -11.87 10.61 2.39
CA PHE A 108 -11.83 10.67 0.93
C PHE A 108 -12.25 9.37 0.24
N VAL A 109 -12.02 8.21 0.87
CA VAL A 109 -12.21 6.89 0.24
C VAL A 109 -13.47 6.17 0.75
N GLY A 110 -14.20 6.74 1.71
CA GLY A 110 -15.51 6.21 2.16
C GLY A 110 -15.46 4.87 2.88
N PHE A 111 -14.30 4.46 3.41
CA PHE A 111 -14.18 3.25 4.22
C PHE A 111 -14.80 3.48 5.61
N ASN A 112 -15.86 2.70 5.93
CA ASN A 112 -16.45 2.64 7.28
C ASN A 112 -15.46 2.05 8.29
#